data_AF-A0A4R1P1L5-F1
#
_entry.id   AF-A0A4R1P1L5-F1
#
_cell.length_a   1.000
_cell.length_b   1.000
_cell.length_c   1.000
_cell.angle_alpha   90.00
_cell.angle_beta   90.00
_cell.angle_gamma   90.00
#
_symmetry.space_group_name_H-M   'P 1'
#
loop_
_entity.id
_entity.type
_entity.pdbx_description
1 polymer ?
#
loop_
_entity_poly.entity_id
_entity_poly.type
_entity_poly.pdbx_seq_one_letter_code
_entity_poly.pdbx_strand_id
1 'polypeptide(L)'
;MGTKPDATQNVATLEFDPERNELGKDKRLRDGLSVAVQIGANLWLANDETISLERLTRLADAGQDACRYGRHRQFPLNDYLALPVPLPTTRPIWRKSISKAWPLRAATSGWWVRTA
;
A
#
# COMPACT_ATOMS: atom_id res chain seq x y z
N MET A 1 22.94 -37.17 -18.78
CA MET A 1 23.28 -35.86 -18.19
C MET A 1 22.11 -34.93 -18.43
N GLY A 2 21.19 -34.83 -17.47
CA GLY A 2 20.04 -33.92 -17.57
C GLY A 2 20.48 -32.51 -17.18
N THR A 3 20.34 -31.56 -18.09
CA THR A 3 20.53 -30.14 -17.77
C THR A 3 19.40 -29.73 -16.83
N LYS A 4 19.77 -29.33 -15.61
CA LYS A 4 18.88 -28.66 -14.67
C LYS A 4 18.30 -27.44 -15.38
N PRO A 5 16.96 -27.24 -15.44
CA PRO A 5 16.43 -26.03 -16.05
C PRO A 5 17.03 -24.83 -15.32
N ASP A 6 17.75 -24.01 -16.07
CA ASP A 6 18.22 -22.70 -15.63
C ASP A 6 16.98 -21.96 -15.15
N ALA A 7 16.92 -21.67 -13.85
CA ALA A 7 15.76 -21.05 -13.25
C ALA A 7 15.62 -19.68 -13.92
N THR A 8 14.67 -19.56 -14.84
CA THR A 8 14.37 -18.31 -15.55
C THR A 8 14.09 -17.26 -14.50
N GLN A 9 15.09 -16.42 -14.21
CA GLN A 9 14.93 -15.32 -13.29
C GLN A 9 14.03 -14.31 -13.99
N ASN A 10 12.77 -14.26 -13.56
CA ASN A 10 11.85 -13.21 -13.96
C ASN A 10 12.31 -11.92 -13.27
N VAL A 11 13.26 -11.22 -13.89
CA VAL A 11 13.80 -9.97 -13.37
C VAL A 11 12.79 -8.85 -13.64
N ALA A 12 12.44 -8.11 -12.59
CA ALA A 12 11.61 -6.92 -12.69
C ALA A 12 12.40 -5.68 -12.25
N THR A 13 12.32 -4.61 -13.04
CA THR A 13 12.92 -3.32 -12.73
C THR A 13 11.89 -2.43 -12.04
N LEU A 14 12.22 -1.97 -10.82
CA LEU A 14 11.36 -1.11 -10.01
C LEU A 14 11.97 0.29 -9.90
N GLU A 15 11.24 1.30 -10.35
CA GLU A 15 11.68 2.71 -10.33
C GLU A 15 10.94 3.50 -9.25
N PHE A 16 11.65 3.77 -8.16
CA PHE A 16 11.15 4.59 -7.07
C PHE A 16 11.46 6.07 -7.31
N ASP A 17 10.53 6.93 -6.88
CA ASP A 17 10.75 8.38 -6.81
C ASP A 17 11.87 8.67 -5.80
N PRO A 18 12.98 9.32 -6.19
CA PRO A 18 14.09 9.60 -5.30
C PRO A 18 13.70 10.42 -4.07
N GLU A 19 12.75 11.35 -4.18
CA GLU A 19 12.32 12.18 -3.05
C GLU A 19 11.56 11.39 -1.97
N ARG A 20 11.04 10.21 -2.33
CA ARG A 20 10.23 9.35 -1.45
C ARG A 20 10.94 8.06 -1.07
N ASN A 21 12.15 7.84 -1.59
CA ASN A 21 12.89 6.61 -1.42
C ASN A 21 13.73 6.59 -0.14
N GLU A 22 14.00 7.75 0.47
CA GLU A 22 14.85 7.86 1.65
C GLU A 22 14.06 7.63 2.95
N LEU A 23 14.48 6.63 3.74
CA LEU A 23 13.89 6.30 5.05
C LEU A 23 14.73 6.81 6.24
N GLY A 24 15.81 7.54 5.95
CA GLY A 24 16.81 7.99 6.93
C GLY A 24 17.87 6.94 7.24
N LYS A 25 19.01 7.38 7.79
CA LYS A 25 20.20 6.53 8.10
C LYS A 25 20.71 5.74 6.88
N ASP A 26 20.74 6.38 5.71
CA ASP A 26 21.17 5.80 4.44
C ASP A 26 20.33 4.59 3.96
N LYS A 27 19.20 4.29 4.61
CA LYS A 27 18.26 3.25 4.19
C LYS A 27 17.31 3.76 3.11
N ARG A 28 17.00 2.88 2.16
CA ARG A 28 16.07 3.11 1.06
C ARG A 28 14.80 2.28 1.24
N LEU A 29 13.68 2.70 0.65
CA LEU A 29 12.42 1.95 0.65
C LEU A 29 12.60 0.48 0.22
N ARG A 30 13.47 0.25 -0.76
CA ARG A 30 13.77 -1.09 -1.29
C ARG A 30 14.38 -2.03 -0.25
N ASP A 31 15.03 -1.52 0.79
CA ASP A 31 15.83 -2.31 1.72
C ASP A 31 14.95 -3.03 2.76
N GLY A 32 13.72 -2.55 2.97
CA GLY A 32 12.71 -3.13 3.88
C GLY A 32 11.45 -3.63 3.17
N LEU A 33 11.51 -3.92 1.87
CA LEU A 33 10.35 -4.46 1.15
C LEU A 33 10.00 -5.85 1.67
N SER A 34 8.80 -5.99 2.22
CA SER A 34 8.33 -7.23 2.84
C SER A 34 7.24 -7.92 2.02
N VAL A 35 6.41 -7.15 1.28
CA VAL A 35 5.28 -7.68 0.51
C VAL A 35 5.16 -6.99 -0.84
N ALA A 36 4.83 -7.77 -1.87
CA ALA A 36 4.48 -7.28 -3.20
C ALA A 36 3.23 -7.99 -3.72
N VAL A 37 2.28 -7.24 -4.27
CA VAL A 37 1.09 -7.78 -4.94
C VAL A 37 0.78 -7.00 -6.21
N GLN A 38 0.54 -7.72 -7.30
CA GLN A 38 0.13 -7.11 -8.56
C GLN A 38 -1.39 -7.12 -8.69
N ILE A 39 -1.98 -5.94 -8.93
CA ILE A 39 -3.40 -5.75 -9.17
C ILE A 39 -3.57 -4.98 -10.47
N GLY A 40 -3.95 -5.70 -11.53
CA GLY A 40 -4.00 -5.16 -12.89
C GLY A 40 -2.63 -4.70 -13.37
N ALA A 41 -2.52 -3.44 -13.78
CA ALA A 41 -1.26 -2.83 -14.21
C ALA A 41 -0.45 -2.21 -13.05
N ASN A 42 -0.93 -2.30 -11.81
CA ASN A 42 -0.26 -1.71 -10.65
C ASN A 42 0.41 -2.80 -9.82
N LEU A 43 1.67 -2.57 -9.46
CA LEU A 43 2.40 -3.29 -8.45
C LEU A 43 2.32 -2.52 -7.15
N TRP A 44 1.69 -3.13 -6.14
CA TRP A 44 1.60 -2.60 -4.79
C TRP A 44 2.67 -3.25 -3.93
N LEU A 45 3.35 -2.42 -3.15
CA LEU A 45 4.48 -2.79 -2.32
C LEU A 45 4.24 -2.30 -0.90
N ALA A 46 4.62 -3.11 0.08
CA ALA A 46 4.66 -2.72 1.48
C ALA A 46 6.08 -2.90 2.04
N ASN A 47 6.45 -1.99 2.92
CA ASN A 47 7.68 -2.05 3.70
C ASN A 47 7.30 -2.19 5.18
N ASP A 48 7.93 -3.11 5.90
CA ASP A 48 7.61 -3.38 7.30
C ASP A 48 8.15 -2.33 8.28
N GLU A 49 9.09 -1.49 7.82
CA GLU A 49 9.65 -0.34 8.54
C GLU A 49 8.87 0.96 8.28
N THR A 50 7.88 0.99 7.38
CA THR A 50 7.11 2.19 7.04
C THR A 50 5.60 2.05 7.26
N ILE A 51 4.93 3.20 7.37
CA ILE A 51 3.47 3.31 7.53
C ILE A 51 2.88 3.86 6.22
N SER A 52 3.38 3.34 5.10
CA SER A 52 2.98 3.75 3.75
C SER A 52 2.86 2.53 2.84
N LEU A 53 1.96 2.62 1.85
CA LEU A 53 1.93 1.71 0.72
C LEU A 53 2.52 2.39 -0.50
N GLU A 54 3.39 1.68 -1.19
CA GLU A 54 4.01 2.18 -2.41
C GLU A 54 3.33 1.51 -3.60
N ARG A 55 3.05 2.31 -4.64
CA ARG A 55 2.46 1.82 -5.88
C ARG A 55 3.34 2.19 -7.06
N LEU A 56 3.70 1.18 -7.83
CA LEU A 56 4.33 1.33 -9.13
C LEU A 56 3.35 0.88 -10.22
N THR A 57 3.38 1.55 -11.38
CA THR A 57 2.58 1.20 -12.55
C THR A 57 3.48 0.56 -13.60
N ARG A 58 3.04 -0.52 -14.22
CA ARG A 58 3.75 -1.16 -15.32
C ARG A 58 3.91 -0.16 -16.48
N LEU A 59 5.13 -0.03 -16.97
CA LEU A 59 5.44 0.83 -18.12
C LEU A 59 5.28 0.02 -19.41
N ALA A 60 4.65 0.63 -20.42
CA ALA A 60 4.42 -0.01 -21.72
C ALA A 60 5.71 -0.13 -22.55
N ASP A 61 6.72 0.68 -22.22
CA ASP A 61 7.97 0.80 -22.97
C ASP A 61 8.96 -0.35 -22.71
N ALA A 62 8.57 -1.26 -21.81
CA ALA A 62 9.32 -2.48 -21.57
C ALA A 62 8.94 -3.49 -22.66
N GLY A 63 9.91 -3.92 -23.46
CA GLY A 63 9.71 -4.99 -24.44
C GLY A 63 9.04 -6.23 -23.82
N GLN A 64 8.53 -7.13 -24.66
CA GLN A 64 7.65 -8.23 -24.25
C GLN A 64 8.19 -9.10 -23.09
N ASP A 65 9.51 -9.16 -22.90
CA ASP A 65 10.19 -9.92 -21.84
C ASP A 65 10.68 -9.09 -20.65
N ALA A 66 10.51 -7.76 -20.66
CA ALA A 66 10.96 -6.89 -19.57
C ALA A 66 9.78 -6.46 -18.69
N CYS A 67 9.85 -6.77 -17.40
CA CYS A 67 8.90 -6.28 -16.41
C CYS A 67 9.41 -4.97 -15.79
N ARG A 68 9.04 -3.82 -16.36
CA ARG A 68 9.41 -2.50 -15.83
C ARG A 68 8.22 -1.82 -15.15
N TYR A 69 8.43 -1.35 -13.93
CA TYR A 69 7.45 -0.64 -13.12
C TYR A 69 8.00 0.71 -12.68
N GLY A 70 7.21 1.76 -12.83
CA GLY A 70 7.59 3.12 -12.45
C GLY A 70 6.38 3.95 -12.05
N ARG A 71 6.42 5.27 -12.26
CA ARG A 71 5.33 6.20 -11.84
C ARG A 71 4.97 6.01 -10.37
N HIS A 72 6.01 6.03 -9.53
CA HIS A 72 5.91 5.80 -8.10
C HIS A 72 4.90 6.74 -7.44
N ARG A 73 3.99 6.16 -6.67
CA ARG A 73 3.07 6.90 -5.83
C ARG A 73 3.00 6.27 -4.45
N GLN A 74 3.16 7.10 -3.45
CA GLN A 74 3.08 6.73 -2.05
C GLN A 74 1.69 7.04 -1.48
N PHE A 75 1.20 6.14 -0.64
CA PHE A 75 -0.07 6.23 0.05
C PHE A 75 0.17 6.08 1.55
N PRO A 76 0.23 7.19 2.30
CA PRO A 76 0.32 7.16 3.76
C PRO A 76 -0.88 6.41 4.35
N LEU A 77 -0.64 5.41 5.20
CA LEU A 77 -1.74 4.57 5.73
C LEU A 77 -2.67 5.34 6.67
N ASN A 78 -2.18 6.40 7.31
CA ASN A 78 -2.97 7.30 8.16
C ASN A 78 -4.09 8.05 7.40
N ASP A 79 -3.97 8.23 6.09
CA ASP A 79 -5.02 8.84 5.26
C ASP A 79 -6.22 7.90 5.05
N TYR A 80 -6.01 6.59 5.24
CA TYR A 80 -7.00 5.54 4.94
C TYR A 80 -7.45 4.75 6.17
N LEU A 81 -6.59 4.66 7.19
CA LEU A 81 -6.80 3.88 8.40
C LEU A 81 -6.72 4.80 9.62
N ALA A 82 -7.61 4.60 10.57
CA ALA A 82 -7.49 5.18 11.90
C ALA A 82 -6.38 4.44 12.66
N LEU A 83 -5.13 4.80 12.38
CA LEU A 83 -3.99 4.23 13.07
C LEU A 83 -3.96 4.72 14.52
N PRO A 84 -3.54 3.87 15.48
CA PRO A 84 -3.35 4.28 16.86
C PRO A 84 -2.15 5.24 16.93
N VAL A 85 -2.39 6.51 16.63
CA VAL A 85 -1.43 7.57 16.90
C VAL A 85 -1.56 7.94 18.38
N PRO A 86 -0.45 8.04 19.13
CA PRO A 86 -0.49 8.68 20.43
C PRO A 86 -1.11 10.06 20.26
N LEU A 87 -2.13 10.38 21.05
CA LEU A 87 -2.64 11.74 21.13
C LEU A 87 -1.43 12.65 21.37
N PRO A 88 -1.28 13.77 20.64
CA PRO A 88 -0.23 14.72 20.99
C PRO A 88 -0.40 15.06 22.47
N THR A 89 0.69 14.97 23.24
CA THR A 89 0.76 15.35 24.65
C THR A 89 0.61 16.87 24.77
N THR A 90 -0.52 17.40 24.33
CA THR A 90 -0.93 18.76 24.57
C THR A 90 -1.80 18.70 25.83
N ARG A 91 -1.28 19.27 26.92
CA ARG A 91 -2.05 19.48 28.15
C ARG A 91 -3.39 20.13 27.77
N PRO A 92 -4.53 19.64 28.29
CA PRO A 92 -5.83 20.09 27.82
C PRO A 92 -6.09 21.51 28.33
N ILE A 93 -6.17 22.48 27.41
CA ILE A 93 -6.94 23.71 27.62
C ILE A 93 -8.27 23.57 26.89
N TRP A 94 -9.26 23.13 27.65
CA TRP A 94 -10.71 23.26 27.46
C TRP A 94 -11.34 22.98 26.08
N ARG A 95 -12.14 21.90 26.12
CA ARG A 95 -13.26 21.51 25.27
C ARG A 95 -14.11 22.69 24.76
N LYS A 96 -14.23 22.83 23.44
CA LYS A 96 -15.50 23.23 22.79
C LYS A 96 -15.87 22.21 21.72
N SER A 97 -17.12 21.78 21.85
CA SER A 97 -17.82 20.76 21.09
C SER A 97 -17.76 21.02 19.58
N ILE A 98 -17.45 19.98 18.80
CA ILE A 98 -17.95 19.86 17.43
C ILE A 98 -18.40 18.41 17.25
N SER A 99 -19.69 18.20 17.46
CA SER A 99 -20.38 17.00 17.01
C SER A 99 -20.37 16.98 15.49
N LYS A 100 -19.77 15.95 14.88
CA LYS A 100 -20.16 15.50 13.54
C LYS A 100 -20.44 14.01 13.61
N ALA A 101 -21.70 13.70 13.89
CA ALA A 101 -22.27 12.39 13.66
C ALA A 101 -22.18 12.08 12.15
N TRP A 102 -21.63 10.92 11.80
CA TRP A 102 -21.80 10.33 10.48
C TRP A 102 -22.96 9.34 10.54
N PRO A 103 -23.87 9.30 9.53
CA PRO A 103 -25.03 8.43 9.60
C PRO A 103 -24.61 6.96 9.44
N LEU A 104 -25.02 6.12 10.38
CA LEU A 104 -25.14 4.68 10.17
C LEU A 104 -26.18 4.45 9.07
N ARG A 105 -25.75 4.09 7.85
CA ARG A 105 -26.63 3.36 6.94
C ARG A 105 -26.66 1.91 7.41
N ALA A 106 -27.69 1.56 8.17
CA ALA A 106 -28.10 0.18 8.34
C ALA A 106 -28.61 -0.33 7.00
N ALA A 107 -27.86 -1.24 6.36
CA ALA A 107 -28.38 -2.06 5.29
C ALA A 107 -29.26 -3.14 5.92
N THR A 108 -30.57 -2.94 5.91
CA THR A 108 -31.55 -3.96 6.29
C THR A 108 -31.72 -4.92 5.10
N SER A 109 -31.01 -6.04 5.10
CA SER A 109 -31.37 -7.20 4.27
C SER A 109 -32.28 -8.11 5.10
N GLY A 110 -33.60 -7.88 4.99
CA GLY A 110 -34.64 -8.80 5.47
C GLY A 110 -35.03 -9.76 4.35
N TRP A 111 -34.68 -11.03 4.48
CA TRP A 111 -35.24 -12.13 3.70
C TRP A 111 -35.95 -13.07 4.69
N TRP A 112 -37.28 -13.11 4.63
CA TRP A 112 -38.10 -14.05 5.39
C TRP A 112 -38.30 -15.33 4.57
N VAL A 113 -38.06 -16.49 5.19
CA VAL A 113 -38.47 -17.80 4.68
C VAL A 113 -39.86 -18.11 5.26
N ARG A 114 -40.85 -18.32 4.40
CA ARG A 114 -42.15 -18.93 4.76
C ARG A 114 -41.99 -20.45 4.63
N THR A 115 -42.20 -21.19 5.72
CA THR A 115 -42.56 -22.61 5.64
C THR A 115 -44.05 -22.73 5.40
N ALA A 116 -44.42 -23.60 4.45
CA ALA A 116 -45.79 -23.98 4.12
C ALA A 116 -46.40 -24.90 5.18
#